data_AF-Q7VAK8-F1
#
_entry.id   AF-Q7VAK8-F1
#
_cell.length_a   1.000
_cell.length_b   1.000
_cell.length_c   1.000
_cell.angle_alpha   90.00
_cell.angle_beta   90.00
_cell.angle_gamma   90.00
#
_symmetry.space_group_name_H-M   'P 1'
#
loop_
_entity.id
_entity.type
_entity.pdbx_description
1 polymer ?
#
loop_
_entity_poly.entity_id
_entity_poly.type
_entity_poly.pdbx_seq_one_letter_code
_entity_poly.pdbx_strand_id
1 'polypeptide(L)' 'MLSTETRLRLEEIIDRLATGQTVSLEERIQLKKYSVHIPFVAGKVAQALRRREAFEV' A
#
# COMPACT_ATOMS: atom_id res chain seq x y z
N MET A 1 -10.86 -13.24 -4.94
CA MET A 1 -10.29 -13.34 -3.58
C MET A 1 -8.77 -13.27 -3.71
N LEU A 2 -8.06 -12.49 -2.89
CA LEU A 2 -6.59 -12.42 -2.94
C LEU A 2 -6.00 -13.70 -2.35
N SER A 3 -4.98 -14.25 -3.01
CA SER A 3 -4.16 -15.31 -2.39
C SER A 3 -3.49 -14.75 -1.13
N THR A 4 -3.20 -15.63 -0.17
CA THR A 4 -2.52 -15.26 1.07
C THR A 4 -1.18 -14.59 0.79
N GLU A 5 -0.40 -15.14 -0.15
CA GLU A 5 0.88 -14.58 -0.56
C GLU A 5 0.75 -13.16 -1.15
N THR A 6 -0.22 -12.93 -2.05
CA THR A 6 -0.43 -11.60 -2.62
C THR A 6 -0.86 -10.61 -1.53
N ARG A 7 -1.69 -11.05 -0.57
CA ARG A 7 -2.11 -10.20 0.54
C ARG A 7 -0.93 -9.78 1.41
N LEU A 8 -0.09 -10.73 1.82
CA LEU A 8 1.10 -10.46 2.62
C LEU A 8 2.04 -9.49 1.91
N ARG A 9 2.28 -9.70 0.61
CA ARG A 9 3.11 -8.81 -0.20
C ARG A 9 2.56 -7.39 -0.28
N LEU A 10 1.25 -7.25 -0.50
CA LEU A 10 0.62 -5.92 -0.52
C LEU A 10 0.70 -5.24 0.85
N GLU A 11 0.52 -5.99 1.94
CA GLU A 11 0.64 -5.45 3.29
C GLU A 11 2.05 -4.96 3.60
N GLU A 12 3.08 -5.70 3.20
CA GLU A 12 4.47 -5.29 3.33
C GLU A 12 4.76 -3.97 2.57
N ILE A 13 4.29 -3.87 1.33
CA ILE A 13 4.48 -2.64 0.53
C ILE A 13 3.73 -1.46 1.16
N ILE A 14 2.51 -1.68 1.68
CA ILE A 14 1.70 -0.64 2.33
C ILE A 14 2.36 -0.16 3.62
N ASP A 15 2.93 -1.07 4.41
CA ASP A 15 3.62 -0.71 5.65
C ASP A 15 4.87 0.14 5.35
N ARG A 16 5.70 -0.30 4.39
CA ARG A 16 6.85 0.46 3.90
C ARG A 16 6.43 1.85 3.40
N LEU A 17 5.32 1.95 2.68
CA LEU A 17 4.76 3.23 2.24
C LEU A 17 4.36 4.13 3.42
N ALA A 18 3.73 3.56 4.45
CA ALA A 18 3.27 4.29 5.63
C ALA A 18 4.43 4.84 6.48
N THR A 19 5.54 4.12 6.55
CA THR A 19 6.74 4.52 7.30
C THR A 19 7.69 5.41 6.50
N GLY A 20 7.29 5.88 5.31
CA GLY A 20 8.13 6.73 4.46
C GLY A 20 9.32 6.01 3.82
N GLN A 21 9.36 4.67 3.86
CA GLN A 21 10.42 3.91 3.20
C GLN A 21 10.24 3.94 1.67
N THR A 22 11.35 3.75 0.95
CA THR A 22 11.32 3.71 -0.51
C THR A 22 10.51 2.53 -1.01
N VAL A 23 9.53 2.83 -1.86
CA VAL A 23 8.72 1.84 -2.60
C VAL A 23 9.05 1.98 -4.09
N SER A 24 9.23 0.88 -4.82
CA SER A 24 9.57 0.93 -6.24
C SER A 24 8.40 1.42 -7.11
N LEU A 25 8.67 1.76 -8.38
CA LEU A 25 7.60 2.10 -9.33
C LEU A 25 6.68 0.90 -9.58
N GLU A 26 7.25 -0.30 -9.70
CA GLU A 26 6.50 -1.54 -9.91
C GLU A 26 5.55 -1.83 -8.75
N GLU A 27 6.05 -1.71 -7.52
CA GLU A 27 5.26 -1.90 -6.29
C GLU A 27 4.09 -0.89 -6.22
N ARG A 28 4.31 0.37 -6.62
CA ARG A 28 3.26 1.39 -6.71
C ARG A 28 2.22 1.08 -7.78
N ILE A 29 2.64 0.60 -8.95
CA ILE A 29 1.73 0.18 -10.02
C ILE A 29 0.88 -1.01 -9.54
N GLN A 30 1.51 -1.97 -8.85
CA GLN A 30 0.81 -3.12 -8.29
C GLN A 30 -0.23 -2.68 -7.25
N LEU A 31 0.13 -1.84 -6.29
CA LEU A 31 -0.80 -1.28 -5.31
C LEU A 31 -1.96 -0.55 -5.99
N LYS A 32 -1.67 0.29 -7.00
CA LYS A 32 -2.70 0.99 -7.76
C LYS A 32 -3.67 0.02 -8.43
N LYS A 33 -3.15 -1.00 -9.12
CA LYS A 33 -3.98 -2.04 -9.77
C LYS A 33 -4.94 -2.70 -8.78
N TYR A 34 -4.46 -3.10 -7.60
CA TYR A 34 -5.32 -3.74 -6.60
C TYR A 34 -6.28 -2.75 -5.93
N SER A 35 -5.86 -1.52 -5.66
CA SER A 35 -6.71 -0.49 -5.06
C SER A 35 -7.91 -0.12 -5.94
N VAL A 36 -7.77 -0.18 -7.27
CA VAL A 36 -8.87 0.09 -8.22
C VAL A 36 -9.98 -0.97 -8.11
N HIS A 37 -9.62 -2.23 -7.89
CA HIS A 37 -10.57 -3.34 -7.91
C HIS A 37 -10.99 -3.84 -6.51
N ILE A 38 -10.21 -3.53 -5.48
CA ILE A 38 -10.39 -4.05 -4.13
C ILE A 38 -10.49 -2.88 -3.14
N PRO A 39 -11.72 -2.50 -2.72
CA PRO A 39 -11.96 -1.37 -1.82
C PRO A 39 -11.17 -1.43 -0.51
N PHE A 40 -10.98 -2.64 0.03
CA PHE A 40 -10.17 -2.86 1.23
C PHE A 40 -8.71 -2.41 1.04
N VAL A 41 -8.10 -2.72 -0.11
CA VAL A 41 -6.73 -2.31 -0.42
C VAL A 41 -6.66 -0.79 -0.62
N ALA A 42 -7.66 -0.19 -1.28
CA ALA A 42 -7.74 1.27 -1.41
C ALA A 42 -7.78 1.98 -0.05
N GLY A 43 -8.59 1.48 0.88
CA GLY A 43 -8.67 2.01 2.24
C GLY A 43 -7.34 1.95 2.99
N LYS A 44 -6.63 0.81 2.90
CA LYS A 44 -5.30 0.66 3.52
C LYS A 44 -4.25 1.59 2.90
N VAL A 45 -4.22 1.72 1.57
CA VAL A 45 -3.29 2.63 0.89
C VAL A 45 -3.55 4.09 1.28
N ALA A 46 -4.81 4.52 1.32
CA ALA A 46 -5.16 5.87 1.73
C ALA A 46 -4.77 6.15 3.19
N GLN A 47 -4.93 5.16 4.09
CA GLN A 47 -4.47 5.27 5.47
C GLN A 47 -2.96 5.37 5.57
N ALA A 48 -2.21 4.56 4.81
CA ALA A 48 -0.76 4.60 4.77
C ALA A 48 -0.23 5.97 4.30
N LEU A 49 -0.83 6.53 3.25
CA LEU A 49 -0.46 7.87 2.75
C LEU A 49 -0.68 8.95 3.82
N ARG A 50 -1.84 8.96 4.50
CA ARG A 50 -2.10 9.90 5.60
C ARG A 50 -1.12 9.75 6.76
N ARG A 51 -0.74 8.52 7.10
CA ARG A 51 0.27 8.26 8.15
C ARG A 51 1.62 8.81 7.75
N ARG A 52 2.03 8.61 6.50
CA ARG A 52 3.28 9.14 5.98
C ARG A 52 3.32 10.67 6.06
N GLU A 53 2.24 11.35 5.68
CA GLU A 53 2.14 12.82 5.81
C GLU A 53 2.35 13.28 7.26
N ALA A 54 1.90 12.51 8.25
CA ALA A 54 2.13 12.81 9.67
C ALA A 54 3.58 12.57 10.14
N PHE A 55 4.37 11.77 9.43
CA PHE A 55 5.80 11.56 9.72
C PHE A 55 6.71 12.62 9.08
N GLU A 56 6.21 13.39 8.12
CA GLU A 56 6.97 14.43 7.41
C GLU A 56 6.82 15.84 8.06
N VAL A 57 6.32 15.93 9.31
CA VAL A 57 6.12 17.17 10.10
C VAL A 57 7.20 17.36 11.16
#